data_AF-A0A8T5Q0Y8-F1
#
_entry.id   AF-A0A8T5Q0Y8-F1
#
_cell.length_a   1.000
_cell.length_b   1.000
_cell.length_c   1.000
_cell.angle_alpha   90.00
_cell.angle_beta   90.00
_cell.angle_gamma   90.00
#
_symmetry.space_group_name_H-M   'P 1'
#
loop_
_entity.id
_entity.type
_entity.pdbx_description
1 polymer ?
#
loop_
_entity_poly.entity_id
_entity_poly.type
_entity_poly.pdbx_seq_one_letter_code
_entity_poly.pdbx_strand_id
1 'polypeptide(L)'
;MEVEHIGLSSDIAAALAGRPEIDTTSKANDTYSEEIALAQYNMALALANLNIYVRRGFAADNEFDLPIITCGDATPAVPVIYFMKSDQTNITMQGGCIIAEARSGVDILRMKDRMLYSALGIMR
;
A
#
# COMPACT_ATOMS: atom_id res chain seq x y z
N MET A 1 10.87 -5.82 13.99
CA MET A 1 11.35 -6.10 12.63
C MET A 1 11.72 -4.78 12.03
N GLU A 2 12.94 -4.58 11.57
CA GLU A 2 13.33 -3.34 10.88
C GLU A 2 12.84 -3.37 9.43
N VAL A 3 12.76 -2.20 8.79
CA VAL A 3 12.22 -2.03 7.43
C VAL A 3 12.97 -2.90 6.42
N GLU A 4 14.28 -3.05 6.59
CA GLU A 4 15.19 -3.81 5.73
C GLU A 4 14.92 -5.33 5.76
N HIS A 5 14.26 -5.81 6.81
CA HIS A 5 13.91 -7.23 6.96
C HIS A 5 12.52 -7.56 6.41
N ILE A 6 11.78 -6.58 5.90
CA ILE A 6 10.50 -6.80 5.22
C ILE A 6 10.80 -7.14 3.76
N GLY A 7 10.52 -8.40 3.39
CA GLY A 7 10.69 -8.89 2.03
C GLY A 7 9.79 -8.13 1.05
N LEU A 8 10.39 -7.60 -0.02
CA LEU A 8 9.71 -6.97 -1.13
C LEU A 8 10.36 -7.50 -2.40
N SER A 9 9.58 -8.20 -3.24
CA SER A 9 10.11 -8.80 -4.46
C SER A 9 10.43 -7.72 -5.51
N SER A 10 11.34 -8.01 -6.43
CA SER A 10 11.68 -7.09 -7.53
C SER A 10 10.47 -6.70 -8.38
N ASP A 11 9.50 -7.60 -8.49
CA ASP A 11 8.26 -7.36 -9.23
C ASP A 11 7.38 -6.30 -8.55
N ILE A 12 7.30 -6.32 -7.21
CA ILE A 12 6.60 -5.28 -6.43
C ILE A 12 7.34 -3.94 -6.56
N ALA A 13 8.67 -3.96 -6.49
CA ALA A 13 9.48 -2.75 -6.68
C ALA A 13 9.23 -2.12 -8.06
N ALA A 14 9.20 -2.94 -9.12
CA ALA A 14 8.92 -2.50 -10.48
C ALA A 14 7.45 -2.07 -10.69
N ALA A 15 6.52 -2.64 -9.93
CA ALA A 15 5.12 -2.21 -9.93
C ALA A 15 4.98 -0.80 -9.35
N LEU A 16 5.72 -0.47 -8.28
CA LEU A 16 5.66 0.83 -7.59
C LEU A 16 6.50 1.93 -8.26
N ALA A 17 7.61 1.57 -8.92
CA ALA A 17 8.52 2.54 -9.50
C ALA A 17 7.95 3.24 -10.73
N GLY A 18 8.01 4.58 -10.75
CA GLY A 18 7.72 5.40 -11.93
C GLY A 18 6.26 5.40 -12.41
N ARG A 19 5.31 5.01 -11.55
CA ARG A 19 3.88 5.07 -11.86
C ARG A 19 3.33 6.47 -11.63
N PRO A 20 2.49 7.02 -12.51
CA PRO A 20 1.86 8.32 -12.30
C PRO A 20 0.78 8.26 -11.21
N GLU A 21 0.24 7.08 -10.93
CA GLU A 21 -0.83 6.86 -9.96
C GLU A 21 -0.65 5.53 -9.24
N ILE A 22 -0.97 5.51 -7.94
CA ILE A 22 -1.03 4.32 -7.10
C ILE A 22 -2.35 4.36 -6.34
N ASP A 23 -3.10 3.27 -6.41
CA ASP A 23 -4.31 3.08 -5.63
C ASP A 23 -3.98 2.43 -4.29
N THR A 24 -4.65 2.86 -3.23
CA THR A 24 -4.55 2.23 -1.91
C THR A 24 -5.93 1.89 -1.38
N THR A 25 -6.04 0.71 -0.76
CA THR A 25 -7.30 0.21 -0.24
C THR A 25 -7.12 -0.57 1.06
N SER A 26 -8.19 -0.70 1.82
CA SER A 26 -8.28 -1.46 3.06
C SER A 26 -9.73 -1.80 3.40
N LYS A 27 -9.98 -2.61 4.44
CA LYS A 27 -11.32 -2.70 5.03
C LYS A 27 -11.54 -1.51 5.96
N ALA A 28 -12.72 -0.88 5.90
CA ALA A 28 -13.05 0.25 6.77
C ALA A 28 -12.98 -0.11 8.26
N ASN A 29 -13.34 -1.35 8.61
CA ASN A 29 -13.32 -1.87 9.97
C ASN A 29 -12.11 -2.79 10.27
N ASP A 30 -11.00 -2.62 9.54
CA ASP A 30 -9.77 -3.35 9.86
C ASP A 30 -9.29 -3.02 11.30
N THR A 31 -8.67 -3.99 11.96
CA THR A 31 -8.14 -3.82 13.32
C THR A 31 -7.09 -2.71 13.41
N TYR A 32 -6.34 -2.47 12.35
CA TYR A 32 -5.31 -1.43 12.27
C TYR A 32 -5.73 -0.26 11.37
N SER A 33 -7.02 0.07 11.35
CA SER A 33 -7.58 1.11 10.46
C SER A 33 -6.91 2.47 10.64
N GLU A 34 -6.53 2.85 11.88
CA GLU A 34 -5.83 4.10 12.17
C GLU A 34 -4.43 4.12 11.55
N GLU A 35 -3.62 3.08 11.75
CA GLU A 35 -2.27 2.99 11.18
C GLU A 35 -2.31 2.85 9.67
N ILE A 36 -3.32 2.17 9.12
CA ILE A 36 -3.56 2.08 7.68
C ILE A 36 -3.88 3.46 7.11
N ALA A 37 -4.80 4.20 7.72
CA ALA A 37 -5.16 5.55 7.27
C ALA A 37 -3.94 6.49 7.32
N LEU A 38 -3.14 6.40 8.39
CA LEU A 38 -1.89 7.15 8.52
C LEU A 38 -0.88 6.75 7.44
N ALA A 39 -0.73 5.45 7.15
CA ALA A 39 0.15 4.95 6.12
C ALA A 39 -0.23 5.47 4.73
N GLN A 40 -1.52 5.38 4.38
CA GLN A 40 -2.07 5.89 3.12
C GLN A 40 -1.85 7.40 2.99
N TYR A 41 -2.14 8.17 4.04
CA TYR A 41 -1.94 9.62 4.05
C TYR A 41 -0.46 10.01 3.88
N ASN A 42 0.43 9.39 4.65
CA ASN A 42 1.87 9.67 4.59
C ASN A 42 2.47 9.27 3.23
N MET A 43 2.00 8.15 2.65
CA MET A 43 2.40 7.73 1.31
C MET A 43 1.95 8.75 0.26
N ALA A 44 0.71 9.23 0.33
CA ALA A 44 0.20 10.26 -0.57
C ALA A 44 1.01 11.56 -0.50
N LEU A 45 1.32 12.05 0.70
CA LEU A 45 2.15 13.26 0.88
C LEU A 45 3.56 13.08 0.31
N ALA A 46 4.20 11.94 0.57
CA ALA A 46 5.57 11.71 0.13
C ALA A 46 5.66 11.59 -1.40
N LEU A 47 4.71 10.86 -2.01
CA LEU A 47 4.68 10.59 -3.44
C LEU A 47 4.19 11.78 -4.29
N ALA A 48 3.37 12.67 -3.72
CA ALA A 48 2.93 13.90 -4.39
C ALA A 48 4.12 14.78 -4.83
N ASN A 49 5.21 14.82 -4.07
CA ASN A 49 6.43 15.56 -4.43
C ASN A 49 7.12 15.03 -5.70
N LEU A 50 6.76 13.83 -6.15
CA LEU A 50 7.26 13.20 -7.36
C LEU A 50 6.23 13.18 -8.50
N ASN A 51 5.12 13.92 -8.35
CA ASN A 51 3.98 13.89 -9.27
C ASN A 51 3.34 12.49 -9.38
N ILE A 52 3.43 11.70 -8.31
CA ILE A 52 2.75 10.41 -8.21
C ILE A 52 1.50 10.63 -7.37
N TYR A 53 0.33 10.46 -7.99
CA TYR A 53 -0.95 10.60 -7.31
C TYR A 53 -1.27 9.33 -6.52
N VAL A 54 -1.74 9.49 -5.29
CA VAL A 54 -2.21 8.36 -4.47
C VAL A 54 -3.70 8.52 -4.22
N ARG A 55 -4.49 7.64 -4.82
CA ARG A 55 -5.93 7.58 -4.57
C ARG A 55 -6.21 6.60 -3.44
N ARG A 56 -7.01 7.05 -2.47
CA ARG A 56 -7.34 6.29 -1.26
C ARG A 56 -8.79 5.85 -1.35
N GLY A 57 -9.04 4.59 -1.03
CA GLY A 57 -10.37 4.01 -1.02
C GLY A 57 -10.49 2.88 -0.01
N PHE A 58 -11.64 2.23 -0.02
CA PHE A 58 -11.91 1.03 0.76
C PHE A 58 -12.29 -0.14 -0.16
N ALA A 59 -12.11 -1.36 0.33
CA ALA A 59 -12.39 -2.57 -0.44
C ALA A 59 -13.90 -2.87 -0.59
N ALA A 60 -14.76 -2.09 0.08
CA ALA A 60 -16.21 -2.22 0.07
C ALA A 60 -16.88 -0.89 0.42
N ASP A 61 -18.21 -0.89 0.40
CA ASP A 61 -19.04 0.23 0.86
C ASP A 61 -18.60 0.73 2.24
N ASN A 62 -18.56 2.05 2.38
CA ASN A 62 -18.07 2.74 3.57
C ASN A 62 -18.91 3.98 3.87
N GLU A 63 -18.90 4.40 5.12
CA GLU A 63 -19.66 5.57 5.60
C GLU A 63 -18.99 6.92 5.27
N PHE A 64 -17.78 6.90 4.70
CA PHE A 64 -16.94 8.07 4.49
C PHE A 64 -17.03 8.65 3.07
N ASP A 65 -17.90 8.07 2.22
CA ASP A 65 -18.04 8.42 0.79
C ASP A 65 -16.69 8.37 0.03
N LEU A 66 -15.78 7.48 0.47
CA LEU A 66 -14.53 7.21 -0.22
C LEU A 66 -14.75 6.17 -1.33
N PRO A 67 -13.97 6.23 -2.43
CA PRO A 67 -14.14 5.32 -3.54
C PRO A 67 -13.93 3.86 -3.12
N ILE A 68 -14.66 2.97 -3.76
CA ILE A 68 -14.46 1.53 -3.63
C ILE A 68 -13.33 1.13 -4.58
N ILE A 69 -12.24 0.61 -4.02
CA ILE A 69 -11.05 0.18 -4.76
C ILE A 69 -10.77 -1.26 -4.35
N THR A 70 -10.73 -2.15 -5.33
CA THR A 70 -10.48 -3.57 -5.15
C THR A 70 -9.21 -3.98 -5.89
N CYS A 71 -8.68 -5.16 -5.58
CA CYS A 71 -7.58 -5.72 -6.36
C CYS A 71 -7.94 -5.97 -7.84
N GLY A 72 -9.24 -6.05 -8.18
CA GLY A 72 -9.69 -6.17 -9.57
C GLY A 72 -9.48 -4.89 -10.40
N ASP A 73 -9.30 -3.76 -9.73
CA ASP A 73 -9.05 -2.46 -10.37
C ASP A 73 -7.56 -2.25 -10.71
N ALA A 74 -6.69 -3.17 -10.26
CA ALA A 74 -5.27 -3.10 -10.53
C ALA A 74 -4.97 -3.26 -12.03
N THR A 75 -4.18 -2.34 -12.56
CA THR A 75 -3.70 -2.38 -13.94
C THR A 75 -2.17 -2.25 -13.99
N PRO A 76 -1.53 -2.58 -15.12
CA PRO A 76 -0.09 -2.36 -15.26
C PRO A 76 0.35 -0.89 -15.07
N ALA A 77 -0.57 0.07 -15.27
CA ALA A 77 -0.28 1.50 -15.11
C ALA A 77 -0.61 2.03 -13.70
N VAL A 78 -1.61 1.42 -13.04
CA VAL A 78 -2.13 1.82 -11.73
C VAL A 78 -2.19 0.59 -10.83
N PRO A 79 -1.13 0.31 -10.04
CA PRO A 79 -1.15 -0.78 -9.08
C PRO A 79 -2.04 -0.43 -7.89
N VAL A 80 -2.63 -1.45 -7.27
CA VAL A 80 -3.42 -1.31 -6.04
C VAL A 80 -2.62 -1.87 -4.88
N ILE A 81 -2.50 -1.13 -3.78
CA ILE A 81 -1.93 -1.62 -2.51
C ILE A 81 -3.09 -1.89 -1.55
N TYR A 82 -3.28 -3.15 -1.18
CA TYR A 82 -4.28 -3.55 -0.21
C TYR A 82 -3.63 -3.83 1.14
N PHE A 83 -3.86 -2.94 2.11
CA PHE A 83 -3.44 -3.13 3.50
C PHE A 83 -4.48 -3.91 4.30
N MET A 84 -4.02 -4.87 5.10
CA MET A 84 -4.89 -5.63 6.00
C MET A 84 -4.17 -6.22 7.21
N LYS A 85 -4.92 -6.43 8.30
CA LYS A 85 -4.47 -7.27 9.42
C LYS A 85 -4.32 -8.73 8.97
N SER A 86 -3.23 -9.36 9.38
CA SER A 86 -2.95 -10.79 9.25
C SER A 86 -2.22 -11.29 10.50
N ASP A 87 -1.88 -12.58 10.56
CA ASP A 87 -1.07 -13.14 11.65
C ASP A 87 0.43 -13.12 11.32
N GLN A 88 0.77 -12.67 10.11
CA GLN A 88 2.13 -12.52 9.60
C GLN A 88 2.36 -11.11 9.05
N THR A 89 3.63 -10.73 8.92
CA THR A 89 4.05 -9.51 8.23
C THR A 89 4.64 -9.90 6.89
N ASN A 90 3.94 -9.61 5.80
CA ASN A 90 4.30 -10.05 4.46
C ASN A 90 3.80 -9.10 3.38
N ILE A 91 4.55 -8.96 2.28
CA ILE A 91 4.14 -8.20 1.10
C ILE A 91 4.18 -9.15 -0.10
N THR A 92 3.03 -9.36 -0.74
CA THR A 92 2.92 -10.23 -1.92
C THR A 92 2.25 -9.49 -3.07
N MET A 93 2.32 -10.06 -4.28
CA MET A 93 1.67 -9.49 -5.46
C MET A 93 0.78 -10.54 -6.12
N GLN A 94 -0.45 -10.14 -6.46
CA GLN A 94 -1.44 -10.96 -7.15
C GLN A 94 -2.12 -10.12 -8.24
N GLY A 95 -1.83 -10.41 -9.51
CA GLY A 95 -2.49 -9.74 -10.64
C GLY A 95 -2.31 -8.21 -10.68
N GLY A 96 -1.17 -7.68 -10.20
CA GLY A 96 -0.93 -6.22 -10.09
C GLY A 96 -1.42 -5.59 -8.79
N CYS A 97 -2.14 -6.35 -7.95
CA CYS A 97 -2.46 -5.94 -6.59
C CYS A 97 -1.35 -6.35 -5.63
N ILE A 98 -0.84 -5.41 -4.84
CA ILE A 98 0.16 -5.61 -3.79
C ILE A 98 -0.59 -5.81 -2.48
N ILE A 99 -0.52 -7.00 -1.92
CA ILE A 99 -1.17 -7.36 -0.65
C ILE A 99 -0.15 -7.15 0.48
N ALA A 100 -0.42 -6.16 1.34
CA ALA A 100 0.40 -5.82 2.50
C ALA A 100 -0.29 -6.31 3.78
N GLU A 101 0.12 -7.49 4.24
CA GLU A 101 -0.38 -8.16 5.44
C GLU A 101 0.47 -7.80 6.65
N ALA A 102 -0.14 -7.34 7.74
CA ALA A 102 0.58 -7.00 8.97
C ALA A 102 0.05 -7.74 10.20
N ARG A 103 0.98 -8.20 11.05
CA ARG A 103 0.67 -8.73 12.39
C ARG A 103 0.48 -7.65 13.47
N SER A 104 0.78 -6.39 13.15
CA SER A 104 0.65 -5.26 14.07
C SER A 104 0.53 -3.92 13.32
N GLY A 105 -0.08 -2.92 13.93
CA GLY A 105 -0.17 -1.56 13.35
C GLY A 105 1.21 -0.93 13.09
N VAL A 106 2.20 -1.18 13.96
CA VAL A 106 3.59 -0.76 13.73
C VAL A 106 4.17 -1.38 12.45
N ASP A 107 3.83 -2.64 12.16
CA ASP A 107 4.31 -3.30 10.96
C ASP A 107 3.62 -2.75 9.68
N ILE A 108 2.38 -2.23 9.76
CA ILE A 108 1.76 -1.46 8.65
C ILE A 108 2.63 -0.25 8.28
N LEU A 109 3.03 0.54 9.28
CA LEU A 109 3.84 1.74 9.06
C LEU A 109 5.21 1.39 8.46
N ARG A 110 5.84 0.30 8.93
CA ARG A 110 7.12 -0.18 8.38
C ARG A 110 6.99 -0.70 6.96
N MET A 111 5.92 -1.43 6.62
CA MET A 111 5.66 -1.86 5.25
C MET A 111 5.44 -0.66 4.33
N LYS A 112 4.73 0.38 4.80
CA LYS A 112 4.60 1.65 4.09
C LYS A 112 5.94 2.31 3.85
N ASP A 113 6.86 2.33 4.83
CA ASP A 113 8.22 2.83 4.62
C ASP A 113 8.97 1.98 3.58
N ARG A 114 8.93 0.65 3.70
CA ARG A 114 9.58 -0.27 2.76
C ARG A 114 9.12 -0.06 1.32
N MET A 115 7.81 0.04 1.10
CA MET A 115 7.21 0.28 -0.21
C MET A 115 7.52 1.67 -0.73
N LEU A 116 7.44 2.70 0.11
CA LEU A 116 7.79 4.06 -0.26
C LEU A 116 9.26 4.15 -0.70
N TYR A 117 10.19 3.62 0.08
CA TYR A 117 11.61 3.61 -0.28
C TYR A 117 11.90 2.82 -1.56
N SER A 118 11.09 1.81 -1.87
CA SER A 118 11.15 1.10 -3.14
C SER A 118 10.64 1.95 -4.31
N ALA A 119 9.49 2.60 -4.15
CA ALA A 119 8.95 3.54 -5.14
C ALA A 119 9.92 4.71 -5.44
N LEU A 120 10.64 5.16 -4.41
CA LEU A 120 11.69 6.19 -4.51
C LEU A 120 13.00 5.68 -5.12
N GLY A 121 13.16 4.37 -5.32
CA GLY A 121 14.39 3.76 -5.81
C GLY A 121 15.55 3.75 -4.81
N ILE A 122 15.28 4.01 -3.53
CA ILE A 122 16.27 4.02 -2.43
C ILE A 122 16.59 2.59 -1.98
N MET A 123 15.57 1.74 -1.83
CA MET A 123 15.72 0.33 -1.44
C MET A 123 15.10 -0.60 -2.48
N ARG A 124 15.91 -1.51 -3.04
CA ARG A 124 15.44 -2.50 -4.02
C ARG A 124 15.07 -3.81 -3.35
#